data_AF-A0A077XSV8-F1
#
_entry.id   AF-A0A077XSV8-F1
#
_cell.length_a   1.000
_cell.length_b   1.000
_cell.length_c   1.000
_cell.angle_alpha   90.00
_cell.angle_beta   90.00
_cell.angle_gamma   90.00
#
_symmetry.space_group_name_H-M   'P 1'
#
loop_
_entity.id
_entity.type
_entity.pdbx_description
1 polymer ?
#
loop_
_entity_poly.entity_id
_entity_poly.type
_entity_poly.pdbx_seq_one_letter_code
_entity_poly.pdbx_strand_id
1 'polypeptide(L)' 'MKIALFSDIHANLPALEAFFEDVDKRNPDSIYCLGDLVGYNI' A
#
# COMPACT_ATOMS: atom_id res chain seq x y z
N MET A 1 -3.73 4.02 -18.52
CA MET A 1 -2.85 3.28 -17.60
C MET A 1 -2.59 4.13 -16.37
N LYS A 2 -3.29 3.83 -15.28
CA LYS A 2 -3.09 4.40 -13.94
C LYS A 2 -2.39 3.37 -13.09
N ILE A 3 -1.36 3.79 -12.38
CA ILE A 3 -0.58 2.93 -11.50
C ILE A 3 -0.65 3.51 -10.09
N ALA A 4 -0.96 2.68 -9.10
CA ALA A 4 -0.81 3.03 -7.70
C ALA A 4 0.53 2.49 -7.17
N LEU A 5 1.30 3.36 -6.54
CA LEU A 5 2.58 3.02 -5.90
C LEU A 5 2.47 3.32 -4.40
N PHE A 6 2.95 2.40 -3.57
CA PHE A 6 3.05 2.60 -2.12
C PHE A 6 4.29 1.93 -1.54
N SER A 7 4.75 2.38 -0.37
CA SER A 7 5.94 1.89 0.35
C SER A 7 5.75 2.11 1.85
N ASP A 8 6.69 1.62 2.65
CA ASP A 8 6.96 2.06 4.02
C ASP A 8 5.75 1.93 4.96
N ILE A 9 5.04 0.81 4.82
CA ILE A 9 3.91 0.48 5.69
C ILE A 9 4.39 0.06 7.08
N HIS A 10 5.57 -0.56 7.19
CA HIS A 10 6.18 -1.00 8.45
C HIS A 10 5.22 -1.76 9.38
N ALA A 11 4.50 -2.74 8.83
CA ALA A 11 3.48 -3.52 9.54
C ALA A 11 2.31 -2.70 10.13
N ASN A 12 2.11 -1.45 9.69
CA ASN A 12 0.98 -0.61 10.08
C ASN A 12 -0.30 -1.05 9.33
N LEU A 13 -1.00 -2.03 9.90
CA LEU A 13 -2.23 -2.57 9.33
C LEU A 13 -3.30 -1.49 9.06
N PRO A 14 -3.62 -0.56 10.00
CA PRO A 14 -4.59 0.50 9.73
C PRO A 14 -4.23 1.39 8.54
N ALA A 15 -2.95 1.71 8.34
CA ALA A 15 -2.50 2.49 7.18
C ALA A 15 -2.68 1.71 5.87
N LEU A 16 -2.41 0.39 5.89
CA LEU A 16 -2.59 -0.47 4.74
C LEU A 16 -4.07 -0.63 4.35
N GLU A 17 -4.96 -0.79 5.33
CA GLU A 17 -6.42 -0.86 5.11
C GLU A 17 -6.93 0.45 4.50
N ALA A 18 -6.55 1.59 5.07
CA ALA A 18 -6.92 2.90 4.53
C ALA A 18 -6.41 3.12 3.10
N PHE A 19 -5.20 2.63 2.78
CA PHE A 19 -4.66 2.66 1.42
C PHE A 19 -5.54 1.85 0.46
N PHE A 20 -5.91 0.61 0.80
CA PHE A 20 -6.74 -0.22 -0.06
C PHE A 20 -8.15 0.35 -0.26
N GLU A 21 -8.77 0.91 0.80
CA GLU A 21 -10.07 1.58 0.68
C GLU A 21 -10.06 2.80 -0.28
N ASP A 22 -8.94 3.52 -0.38
CA ASP A 22 -8.76 4.63 -1.31
C ASP A 22 -8.43 4.13 -2.73
N VAL A 23 -7.61 3.09 -2.85
CA VAL A 23 -7.27 2.45 -4.12
C VAL A 23 -8.52 1.90 -4.82
N ASP A 24 -9.41 1.23 -4.08
CA ASP A 24 -10.66 0.67 -4.63
C ASP A 24 -11.54 1.76 -5.26
N LYS A 25 -11.58 2.96 -4.67
CA LYS A 25 -12.33 4.11 -5.21
C LYS A 25 -11.71 4.66 -6.49
N ARG A 26 -10.40 4.51 -6.68
CA ARG A 26 -9.64 5.06 -7.81
C ARG A 26 -9.49 4.09 -8.97
N ASN A 27 -9.62 2.79 -8.70
CA ASN A 27 -9.56 1.68 -9.66
C ASN A 27 -8.36 1.79 -10.64
N PRO A 28 -7.11 1.72 -10.13
CA PRO A 28 -5.92 1.74 -10.98
C PRO A 28 -5.77 0.43 -11.78
N ASP A 29 -5.06 0.49 -12.91
CA ASP A 29 -4.80 -0.69 -13.74
C ASP A 29 -3.77 -1.65 -13.10
N SER A 30 -2.93 -1.13 -12.19
CA SER A 30 -1.90 -1.91 -11.48
C SER A 30 -1.51 -1.24 -10.16
N ILE A 31 -1.09 -2.05 -9.18
CA ILE A 31 -0.63 -1.61 -7.87
C ILE A 31 0.76 -2.22 -7.62
N TYR A 32 1.72 -1.42 -7.18
CA TYR A 32 3.07 -1.90 -6.82
C TYR A 32 3.46 -1.44 -5.41
N CYS A 33 3.97 -2.39 -4.63
CA CYS A 33 4.63 -2.14 -3.35
C CYS A 33 6.13 -1.95 -3.59
N LEU A 34 6.71 -0.85 -3.10
CA LEU A 34 8.12 -0.51 -3.32
C LEU A 34 9.06 -1.04 -2.23
N GLY A 35 8.52 -1.52 -1.10
CA GLY A 35 9.33 -2.06 -0.01
C GLY A 35 8.71 -1.80 1.36
N ASP A 36 9.46 -2.20 2.40
CA ASP A 36 9.19 -1.88 3.81
C ASP A 36 7.76 -2.17 4.27
N LEU A 37 7.17 -3.26 3.75
CA LEU A 37 5.81 -3.68 4.09
C LEU A 37 5.71 -4.19 5.53
N VAL A 38 6.75 -4.89 6.00
CA VAL A 38 6.88 -5.43 7.36
C VAL A 38 7.87 -4.61 8.17
N GLY A 39 7.82 -4.72 9.50
CA GLY A 39 8.61 -3.84 10.37
C GLY A 39 8.85 -4.38 11.78
N TYR A 40 8.92 -5.70 11.96
CA TYR A 40 9.39 -6.27 13.22
C TYR A 40 10.92 -6.18 13.21
N ASN A 41 11.45 -5.07 13.70
CA ASN A 41 12.88 -4.91 14.00
C ASN A 41 13.27 -5.97 15.05
N ILE A 42 13.84 -7.08 14.60
CA ILE A 42 14.56 -8.06 15.44
C ILE A 42 16.04 -7.83 15.24
#